data_AF-A0AAW2VI65-F1
#
_entry.id   AF-A0AAW2VI65-F1
#
_cell.length_a   1.000
_cell.length_b   1.000
_cell.length_c   1.000
_cell.angle_alpha   90.00
_cell.angle_beta   90.00
_cell.angle_gamma   90.00
#
_symmetry.space_group_name_H-M   'P 1'
#
loop_
_entity.id
_entity.type
_entity.pdbx_description
1 polymer ?
#
loop_
_entity_poly.entity_id
_entity_poly.type
_entity_poly.pdbx_seq_one_letter_code
_entity_poly.pdbx_strand_id
1 'polypeptide(L)' 'LINHGISEELLDRVKKVATECYKLEREADFKNSKPVQLLNELVEKNSDEKIENVDWEDVFLLSDQNDEEWPSKTIDFQ' A
#
# COMPACT_ATOMS: atom_id res chain seq x y z
N LEU A 1 -19.16 10.89 0.22
CA LEU A 1 -20.06 11.56 -0.75
C LEU A 1 -20.87 10.48 -1.44
N ILE A 2 -22.19 10.64 -1.60
CA ILE A 2 -23.02 9.77 -2.44
C ILE A 2 -23.51 10.57 -3.64
N ASN A 3 -23.86 9.92 -4.76
CA ASN A 3 -24.21 10.58 -6.03
C ASN A 3 -23.09 11.50 -6.57
N HIS A 4 -21.84 11.05 -6.47
CA HIS A 4 -20.65 11.82 -6.86
C HIS A 4 -20.38 11.83 -8.38
N GLY A 5 -21.15 11.11 -9.19
CA GLY A 5 -21.02 11.09 -10.66
C GLY A 5 -19.84 10.28 -11.21
N ILE A 6 -19.08 9.60 -10.35
CA ILE A 6 -18.01 8.67 -10.76
C ILE A 6 -18.62 7.29 -10.96
N SER A 7 -18.32 6.64 -12.08
CA SER A 7 -18.80 5.30 -12.40
C SER A 7 -18.35 4.27 -11.35
N GLU A 8 -19.28 3.40 -10.91
CA GLU A 8 -18.97 2.29 -10.00
C GLU A 8 -17.97 1.31 -10.63
N GLU A 9 -18.08 1.07 -11.94
CA GLU A 9 -17.14 0.23 -12.70
C GLU A 9 -15.70 0.78 -12.60
N LEU A 10 -15.55 2.11 -12.70
CA LEU A 10 -14.25 2.75 -12.57
C LEU A 10 -13.69 2.57 -11.14
N LEU A 11 -14.52 2.77 -10.12
CA LEU A 11 -14.10 2.57 -8.73
C LEU A 11 -13.68 1.12 -8.48
N ASP A 12 -14.37 0.14 -9.04
CA ASP A 12 -14.02 -1.26 -8.90
C ASP A 12 -12.73 -1.62 -9.64
N ARG A 13 -12.50 -1.04 -10.82
CA ARG A 13 -11.21 -1.16 -11.52
C ARG A 13 -10.06 -0.57 -10.69
N VAL A 14 -10.22 0.63 -10.12
CA VAL A 14 -9.21 1.25 -9.26
C VAL A 14 -8.87 0.36 -8.06
N LYS A 15 -9.89 -0.18 -7.36
CA LYS A 15 -9.66 -1.13 -6.25
C LYS A 15 -8.89 -2.37 -6.70
N LYS A 16 -9.25 -2.93 -7.87
CA LYS A 16 -8.61 -4.12 -8.43
C LYS A 16 -7.13 -3.88 -8.71
N VAL A 17 -6.80 -2.84 -9.50
CA VAL A 17 -5.41 -2.57 -9.90
C VAL A 17 -4.55 -2.15 -8.72
N ALA A 18 -5.10 -1.41 -7.74
CA ALA A 18 -4.40 -1.10 -6.50
C ALA A 18 -4.07 -2.36 -5.67
N THR A 19 -5.01 -3.30 -5.59
CA THR A 19 -4.79 -4.59 -4.90
C THR A 19 -3.74 -5.44 -5.61
N GLU A 20 -3.78 -5.49 -6.93
CA GLU A 20 -2.82 -6.24 -7.74
C GLU A 20 -1.42 -5.63 -7.65
N CYS A 21 -1.31 -4.30 -7.72
CA CYS A 21 -0.05 -3.56 -7.50
C CYS A 21 0.54 -3.86 -6.13
N TYR A 22 -0.27 -3.82 -5.06
CA TYR A 22 0.23 -4.17 -3.73
C TYR A 22 0.84 -5.57 -3.72
N LYS A 23 0.08 -6.58 -4.19
CA LYS A 23 0.52 -7.98 -4.18
C LYS A 23 1.76 -8.23 -5.04
N LEU A 24 1.81 -7.65 -6.23
CA LEU A 24 2.84 -7.93 -7.22
C LEU A 24 4.12 -7.11 -7.00
N GLU A 25 3.97 -5.85 -6.60
CA GLU A 25 5.06 -4.88 -6.62
C GLU A 25 5.50 -4.43 -5.22
N ARG A 26 4.63 -4.49 -4.20
CA ARG A 26 4.86 -3.87 -2.90
C ARG A 26 4.98 -4.84 -1.73
N GLU A 27 4.21 -5.93 -1.74
CA GLU A 27 3.99 -6.79 -0.58
C GLU A 27 5.29 -7.42 -0.07
N ALA A 28 6.19 -7.82 -0.98
CA ALA A 28 7.48 -8.38 -0.61
C ALA A 28 8.35 -7.36 0.15
N ASP A 29 8.41 -6.12 -0.34
CA ASP A 29 9.21 -5.06 0.27
C ASP A 29 8.59 -4.59 1.59
N PHE A 30 7.26 -4.48 1.65
CA PHE A 30 6.56 -4.17 2.90
C PHE A 30 6.79 -5.25 3.97
N LYS A 31 6.75 -6.54 3.62
CA LYS A 31 7.07 -7.63 4.56
C LYS A 31 8.49 -7.57 5.09
N ASN A 32 9.41 -6.98 4.34
CA ASN A 32 10.80 -6.77 4.74
C ASN A 32 11.04 -5.39 5.37
N SER A 33 10.02 -4.56 5.52
CA SER A 33 10.13 -3.17 5.96
C SER A 33 10.36 -3.02 7.47
N LYS A 34 10.79 -1.81 7.88
CA LYS A 34 11.05 -1.49 9.28
C LYS A 34 9.82 -1.63 10.19
N PRO A 35 8.61 -1.16 9.82
CA PRO A 35 7.40 -1.40 10.62
C PRO A 35 7.20 -2.88 10.93
N VAL A 36 7.27 -3.75 9.91
CA VAL A 36 7.07 -5.21 10.07
C VAL A 36 8.13 -5.84 10.97
N GLN A 37 9.40 -5.47 10.79
CA GLN A 37 10.48 -5.93 11.65
C GLN A 37 10.26 -5.54 13.12
N LEU A 38 9.89 -4.29 13.39
CA LEU A 38 9.65 -3.81 14.76
C LEU A 38 8.49 -4.56 15.44
N LEU A 39 7.39 -4.84 14.74
CA LEU A 39 6.31 -5.65 15.33
C LEU A 39 6.75 -7.09 15.57
N ASN A 40 7.48 -7.71 14.64
CA ASN A 40 7.97 -9.07 14.83
C ASN A 40 8.86 -9.16 16.08
N GLU A 41 9.75 -8.19 16.30
CA GLU A 41 10.57 -8.11 17.51
C GLU A 41 9.73 -8.02 18.80
N LEU A 42 8.63 -7.27 18.79
CA LEU A 42 7.73 -7.18 19.95
C LEU A 42 7.02 -8.51 20.23
N VAL A 43 6.53 -9.15 19.16
CA VAL A 43 5.87 -10.46 19.23
C VAL A 43 6.83 -11.52 19.78
N GLU A 44 8.08 -11.54 19.30
CA GLU A 44 9.12 -12.47 19.78
C GLU A 44 9.49 -12.22 21.25
N LYS A 45 9.56 -10.96 21.67
CA LYS A 45 9.82 -10.58 23.07
C LYS A 45 8.62 -10.80 23.99
N ASN A 46 7.43 -11.05 23.43
CA ASN A 46 6.15 -11.07 24.15
C ASN A 46 5.98 -9.83 25.05
N SER A 47 6.28 -8.66 24.48
CA SER A 47 6.34 -7.38 25.17
C SER A 47 5.10 -6.52 24.86
N ASP A 48 4.58 -5.84 25.87
CA ASP A 48 3.50 -4.85 25.75
C ASP A 48 4.04 -3.44 25.44
N GLU A 49 5.33 -3.32 25.10
CA GLU A 49 5.95 -2.06 24.68
C GLU A 49 5.26 -1.50 23.42
N LYS A 50 5.05 -0.19 23.42
CA LYS A 50 4.45 0.52 22.29
C LYS A 50 5.54 1.04 21.35
N ILE A 51 5.39 0.77 20.05
CA ILE A 51 6.17 1.44 19.01
C ILE A 51 5.52 2.80 18.75
N GLU A 52 6.25 3.87 19.03
CA GLU A 52 5.84 5.24 18.77
C GLU A 52 6.49 5.76 17.48
N ASN A 53 5.86 6.72 16.81
CA ASN A 53 6.37 7.40 15.62
C ASN A 53 6.61 6.47 14.40
N VAL A 54 5.83 5.39 14.30
CA VAL A 54 5.86 4.47 13.15
C VAL A 54 4.43 4.08 12.82
N ASP A 55 4.03 4.26 11.56
CA ASP A 55 2.76 3.77 11.05
C ASP A 55 2.92 2.37 10.45
N TRP A 56 1.93 1.52 10.69
CA TRP A 56 1.85 0.17 10.10
C TRP A 56 1.23 0.27 8.70
N GLU A 57 1.96 0.86 7.76
CA GLU A 57 1.47 1.06 6.40
C GLU A 57 2.58 1.04 5.35
N ASP A 58 2.19 0.74 4.12
CA ASP A 58 2.98 0.97 2.92
C ASP A 58 2.27 2.03 2.08
N VAL A 59 2.96 3.14 1.80
CA VAL A 59 2.38 4.28 1.08
C VAL A 59 3.27 4.65 -0.09
N PHE A 60 2.64 4.99 -1.21
CA PHE A 60 3.27 5.60 -2.36
C PHE A 60 2.36 6.72 -2.89
N LEU A 61 2.97 7.77 -3.43
CA LEU A 61 2.27 8.95 -3.92
C LEU A 61 2.32 8.99 -5.44
N LEU A 62 1.15 9.16 -6.04
CA LEU A 62 1.00 9.31 -7.48
C LEU A 62 0.47 10.70 -7.80
N SER A 63 1.09 11.31 -8.79
CA SER A 63 0.74 12.62 -9.31
C SER A 63 1.09 12.68 -10.80
N ASP A 64 0.56 13.68 -11.48
CA ASP A 64 0.90 13.96 -12.88
C ASP A 64 2.38 14.36 -13.06
N GLN A 65 3.09 14.67 -11.96
CA GLN A 65 4.50 15.10 -11.98
C GLN A 65 5.48 13.94 -11.82
N ASN A 66 5.00 12.75 -11.47
CA ASN A 66 5.82 11.57 -11.27
C ASN A 66 5.23 10.32 -11.95
N ASP A 67 4.65 10.50 -13.15
CA ASP A 67 4.09 9.44 -13.98
C ASP A 67 5.11 8.30 -14.25
N GLU A 68 6.39 8.66 -14.41
CA GLU A 68 7.49 7.72 -14.55
C GLU A 68 7.72 6.81 -13.32
N GLU A 69 7.21 7.19 -12.13
CA GLU A 69 7.27 6.41 -10.90
C GLU A 69 6.03 5.53 -10.68
N TRP A 70 5.03 5.59 -11.57
CA TRP A 70 3.82 4.79 -11.42
C TRP A 70 4.13 3.28 -11.53
N PRO A 71 3.35 2.42 -10.86
CA PRO A 71 3.48 0.97 -10.95
C PRO A 71 3.50 0.51 -12.41
N SER A 72 4.58 -0.17 -12.81
CA SER A 72 4.83 -0.54 -14.21
C SER A 72 4.69 -2.05 -14.46
N LYS A 73 4.67 -2.87 -13.41
CA LYS A 73 4.45 -4.32 -13.55
C LYS A 73 2.96 -4.69 -13.55
N THR A 74 2.12 -3.80 -13.02
CA THR A 74 0.67 -3.91 -13.03
C THR A 74 0.10 -3.24 -14.28
N ILE A 75 -0.12 -4.04 -15.33
CA ILE A 75 -0.43 -3.56 -16.70
C ILE A 75 -1.59 -2.56 -16.76
N ASP A 76 -2.64 -2.76 -15.95
CA ASP A 76 -3.85 -1.92 -15.98
C ASP A 76 -3.77 -0.69 -15.05
N PHE A 77 -2.61 -0.44 -14.43
CA PHE A 77 -2.45 0.63 -13.46
C PHE A 77 -2.26 2.02 -14.11
N GLN A 78 -1.57 2.08 -15.25
CA GLN A 78 -1.37 3.29 -16.06
C GLN A 78 -2.47 3.46 -17.12
#